data_AF-A0A7K2CRW8-F1
#
_entry.id   AF-A0A7K2CRW8-F1
#
_cell.length_a   1.000
_cell.length_b   1.000
_cell.length_c   1.000
_cell.angle_alpha   90.00
_cell.angle_beta   90.00
_cell.angle_gamma   90.00
#
_symmetry.space_group_name_H-M   'P 1'
#
loop_
_entity.id
_entity.type
_entity.pdbx_description
1 polymer ?
#
loop_
_entity_poly.entity_id
_entity_poly.type
_entity_poly.pdbx_seq_one_letter_code
_entity_poly.pdbx_strand_id
1 'polypeptide(L)'
;MGFARLCILTDDLADLHRRLNEAGHDVWSPPARFNLGVKGMAAPELFVCSDPDGTPVQFVQADSTRLAHVNVNCSDLERSRHFYCDVLGLKARVRSCPSEPQPGAGFRVEGDVAWDAWFVGGSTANPSGFILDLVEWKQPQPTGTARRKANEMGIFRMALLTDDIDRDYAALLDAGVTCYSPPVELEMGPGLPSDLRALFFEDPDGTCVELIESPPVE
;
A
#
# COMPACT_ATOMS: atom_id res chain seq x y z
N MET A 1 5.21 3.28 -10.76
CA MET A 1 5.15 4.20 -9.60
C MET A 1 3.73 4.20 -9.04
N GLY A 2 3.53 4.52 -7.75
CA GLY A 2 2.21 4.56 -7.09
C GLY A 2 1.74 3.21 -6.51
N PHE A 3 0.44 3.11 -6.17
CA PHE A 3 -0.14 1.86 -5.66
C PHE A 3 0.07 0.72 -6.64
N ALA A 4 0.72 -0.35 -6.19
CA ALA A 4 1.14 -1.45 -7.07
C ALA A 4 0.46 -2.77 -6.77
N ARG A 5 0.20 -3.08 -5.49
CA ARG A 5 -0.39 -4.35 -5.09
C ARG A 5 -1.12 -4.27 -3.75
N LEU A 6 -2.21 -4.99 -3.62
CA LEU A 6 -2.86 -5.27 -2.34
C LEU A 6 -2.30 -6.57 -1.76
N CYS A 7 -2.13 -6.64 -0.44
CA CYS A 7 -1.71 -7.86 0.24
C CYS A 7 -2.81 -8.42 1.14
N ILE A 8 -3.03 -9.71 0.98
CA ILE A 8 -3.93 -10.52 1.77
C ILE A 8 -3.10 -11.61 2.46
N LEU A 9 -3.22 -11.68 3.78
CA LEU A 9 -2.69 -12.81 4.52
C LEU A 9 -3.67 -13.97 4.43
N THR A 10 -3.18 -15.21 4.48
CA THR A 10 -4.00 -16.42 4.45
C THR A 10 -3.44 -17.50 5.33
N ASP A 11 -4.32 -18.29 5.94
CA ASP A 11 -4.02 -19.43 6.80
C ASP A 11 -3.67 -20.70 6.02
N ASP A 12 -3.99 -20.79 4.73
CA ASP A 12 -3.59 -21.90 3.87
C ASP A 12 -3.20 -21.40 2.46
N LEU A 13 -1.95 -20.95 2.33
CA LEU A 13 -1.42 -20.40 1.09
C LEU A 13 -1.34 -21.46 -0.01
N ALA A 14 -1.04 -22.71 0.35
CA ALA A 14 -0.89 -23.81 -0.59
C ALA A 14 -2.24 -24.19 -1.21
N ASP A 15 -3.28 -24.34 -0.37
CA ASP A 15 -4.63 -24.60 -0.86
C ASP A 15 -5.18 -23.44 -1.69
N LEU A 16 -4.98 -22.20 -1.24
CA LEU A 16 -5.40 -21.02 -1.99
C LEU A 16 -4.74 -20.96 -3.37
N HIS A 17 -3.43 -21.15 -3.44
CA HIS A 17 -2.69 -21.20 -4.69
C HIS A 17 -3.25 -22.28 -5.63
N ARG A 18 -3.50 -23.49 -5.11
CA ARG A 18 -4.08 -24.60 -5.87
C ARG A 18 -5.46 -24.24 -6.44
N ARG A 19 -6.37 -23.72 -5.60
CA ARG A 19 -7.72 -23.33 -6.01
C ARG A 19 -7.73 -22.24 -7.09
N LEU A 20 -6.85 -21.24 -6.97
CA LEU A 20 -6.74 -20.18 -7.97
C LEU A 20 -6.27 -20.71 -9.34
N ASN A 21 -5.29 -21.62 -9.35
CA ASN A 21 -4.83 -22.26 -10.59
C ASN A 21 -5.92 -23.16 -11.21
N GLU A 22 -6.60 -23.98 -10.41
CA GLU A 22 -7.69 -24.86 -10.88
C GLU A 22 -8.86 -24.06 -11.47
N ALA A 23 -9.12 -22.87 -10.93
CA ALA A 23 -10.13 -21.93 -11.45
C ALA A 23 -9.65 -21.13 -12.68
N GLY A 24 -8.40 -21.29 -13.11
CA GLY A 24 -7.86 -20.61 -14.29
C GLY A 24 -7.52 -19.14 -14.08
N HIS A 25 -7.30 -18.70 -12.83
CA HIS A 25 -6.84 -17.34 -12.56
C HIS A 25 -5.38 -17.12 -12.96
N ASP A 26 -5.04 -15.87 -13.19
CA ASP A 26 -3.71 -15.44 -13.59
C ASP A 26 -2.73 -15.43 -12.39
N VAL A 27 -2.24 -16.60 -12.00
CA VAL A 27 -1.24 -16.77 -10.93
C VAL A 27 0.16 -16.62 -11.49
N TRP A 28 0.98 -15.76 -10.89
CA TRP A 28 2.25 -15.31 -11.50
C TRP A 28 3.39 -16.30 -11.32
N SER A 29 3.42 -16.95 -10.16
CA SER A 29 4.43 -17.95 -9.79
C SER A 29 3.89 -18.89 -8.72
N PRO A 30 4.52 -20.05 -8.52
CA PRO A 30 4.33 -20.84 -7.30
C PRO A 30 4.66 -20.02 -6.04
N PRO A 31 4.16 -20.43 -4.85
CA PRO A 31 4.59 -19.86 -3.58
C PRO A 31 6.09 -19.98 -3.40
N ALA A 32 6.73 -18.89 -2.97
CA ALA A 32 8.15 -18.83 -2.72
C ALA A 32 8.44 -18.01 -1.46
N ARG A 33 9.59 -18.28 -0.84
CA ARG A 33 10.05 -17.53 0.34
C ARG A 33 10.94 -16.37 -0.07
N PHE A 34 10.63 -15.18 0.45
CA PHE A 34 11.39 -13.97 0.17
C PHE A 34 12.07 -13.48 1.45
N ASN A 35 13.37 -13.28 1.41
CA ASN A 35 14.08 -12.64 2.52
C ASN A 35 13.75 -11.15 2.52
N LEU A 36 13.23 -10.61 3.62
CA LEU A 36 12.95 -9.17 3.78
C LEU A 36 14.14 -8.37 4.31
N GLY A 37 15.27 -9.01 4.64
CA GLY A 37 16.43 -8.33 5.24
C GLY A 37 16.20 -7.86 6.67
N VAL A 38 15.14 -8.34 7.33
CA VAL A 38 14.81 -8.00 8.72
C VAL A 38 15.44 -9.01 9.67
N LYS A 39 16.36 -8.55 10.53
CA LYS A 39 17.05 -9.42 11.48
C LYS A 39 16.07 -10.12 12.41
N GLY A 40 16.14 -11.46 12.47
CA GLY A 40 15.30 -12.28 13.34
C GLY A 40 13.89 -12.56 12.80
N MET A 41 13.55 -12.07 11.61
CA MET A 41 12.30 -12.38 10.93
C MET A 41 12.51 -13.57 9.96
N ALA A 42 11.63 -14.57 10.03
CA ALA A 42 11.62 -15.64 9.04
C ALA A 42 11.18 -15.11 7.67
N ALA A 43 11.74 -15.65 6.59
CA ALA A 43 11.33 -15.30 5.23
C ALA A 43 9.85 -15.70 5.02
N PRO A 44 8.93 -14.74 4.80
CA PRO A 44 7.55 -15.07 4.50
C PRO A 44 7.44 -15.85 3.19
N GLU A 45 6.51 -16.79 3.17
CA GLU A 45 6.12 -17.51 1.97
C GLU A 45 4.93 -16.82 1.32
N LEU A 46 5.01 -16.55 0.02
CA LEU A 46 4.03 -15.76 -0.71
C LEU A 46 3.98 -16.10 -2.20
N PHE A 47 2.88 -15.74 -2.85
CA PHE A 47 2.77 -15.63 -4.31
C PHE A 47 1.94 -14.40 -4.68
N VAL A 48 1.93 -14.04 -5.96
CA VAL A 48 1.09 -12.97 -6.50
C VAL A 48 0.19 -13.53 -7.59
N CYS A 49 -1.04 -13.06 -7.66
CA CYS A 49 -1.92 -13.26 -8.81
C CYS A 49 -2.54 -11.94 -9.25
N SER A 50 -3.10 -11.91 -10.45
CA SER A 50 -3.95 -10.81 -10.88
C SER A 50 -5.39 -11.07 -10.44
N ASP A 51 -6.09 -10.01 -10.03
CA ASP A 51 -7.56 -10.03 -9.98
C ASP A 51 -8.13 -10.10 -11.42
N PRO A 52 -9.46 -10.20 -11.61
CA PRO A 52 -10.07 -10.27 -12.94
C PRO A 52 -9.73 -9.08 -13.87
N ASP A 53 -9.33 -7.96 -13.29
CA ASP A 53 -9.06 -6.69 -13.96
C ASP A 53 -7.55 -6.42 -14.16
N GLY A 54 -6.69 -7.35 -13.72
CA GLY A 54 -5.24 -7.23 -13.84
C GLY A 54 -4.55 -6.58 -12.63
N THR A 55 -5.29 -6.19 -11.59
CA THR A 55 -4.71 -5.62 -10.37
C THR A 55 -3.93 -6.69 -9.61
N PRO A 56 -2.65 -6.46 -9.27
CA PRO A 56 -1.88 -7.43 -8.51
C PRO A 56 -2.38 -7.60 -7.07
N VAL A 57 -2.59 -8.85 -6.68
CA VAL A 57 -2.92 -9.27 -5.31
C VAL A 57 -1.86 -10.24 -4.81
N GLN A 58 -1.15 -9.83 -3.77
CA GLN A 58 -0.15 -10.63 -3.07
C GLN A 58 -0.81 -11.44 -1.96
N PHE A 59 -0.54 -12.75 -1.91
CA PHE A 59 -0.95 -13.62 -0.81
C PHE A 59 0.26 -14.06 -0.01
N VAL A 60 0.19 -13.96 1.32
CA VAL A 60 1.28 -14.35 2.22
C VAL A 60 0.75 -15.30 3.29
N GLN A 61 1.48 -16.38 3.58
CA GLN A 61 1.13 -17.32 4.64
C GLN A 61 1.15 -16.64 6.02
N ALA A 62 0.09 -16.85 6.80
CA ALA A 62 -0.09 -16.38 8.18
C ALA A 62 -1.03 -17.32 8.96
N ASP A 63 -1.49 -16.90 10.14
CA ASP A 63 -2.42 -17.69 10.99
C ASP A 63 -3.91 -17.42 10.69
N SER A 64 -4.22 -16.40 9.88
CA SER A 64 -5.60 -16.04 9.55
C SER A 64 -5.69 -15.24 8.26
N THR A 65 -6.82 -15.40 7.57
CA THR A 65 -7.11 -14.67 6.33
C THR A 65 -7.59 -13.24 6.59
N ARG A 66 -6.86 -12.23 6.08
CA ARG A 66 -7.22 -10.80 6.21
C ARG A 66 -6.46 -9.88 5.26
N LEU A 67 -7.00 -8.69 4.99
CA LEU A 67 -6.24 -7.60 4.37
C LEU A 67 -5.13 -7.14 5.32
N ALA A 68 -3.90 -7.03 4.82
CA ALA A 68 -2.74 -6.65 5.64
C ALA A 68 -2.10 -5.34 5.24
N HIS A 69 -1.82 -5.17 3.95
CA HIS A 69 -1.12 -3.97 3.50
C HIS A 69 -1.43 -3.63 2.05
N VAL A 70 -1.21 -2.38 1.70
CA VAL A 70 -1.11 -1.93 0.31
C VAL A 70 0.31 -1.48 0.05
N ASN A 71 0.83 -1.84 -1.11
CA ASN A 71 2.17 -1.43 -1.54
C ASN A 71 2.11 -0.18 -2.41
N VAL A 72 3.02 0.76 -2.14
CA VAL A 72 3.25 1.97 -2.95
C VAL A 72 4.69 1.96 -3.42
N ASN A 73 4.86 1.94 -4.75
CA ASN A 73 6.17 2.13 -5.36
C ASN A 73 6.52 3.61 -5.39
N CYS A 74 7.62 3.98 -4.75
CA CYS A 74 8.15 5.34 -4.72
C CYS A 74 9.50 5.46 -5.43
N SER A 75 9.88 6.67 -5.83
CA SER A 75 11.15 6.93 -6.53
C SER A 75 12.28 7.29 -5.57
N ASP A 76 11.92 7.73 -4.37
CA ASP A 76 12.82 8.05 -3.27
C ASP A 76 12.14 7.63 -1.96
N LEU A 77 12.71 6.62 -1.30
CA LEU A 77 12.15 6.05 -0.08
C LEU A 77 12.16 7.04 1.09
N GLU A 78 13.21 7.84 1.23
CA GLU A 78 13.33 8.75 2.38
C GLU A 78 12.40 9.96 2.23
N ARG A 79 12.25 10.50 1.01
CA ARG A 79 11.25 11.53 0.71
C ARG A 79 9.83 11.05 1.01
N SER A 80 9.52 9.82 0.60
CA SER A 80 8.20 9.21 0.85
C SER A 80 7.99 8.94 2.33
N ARG A 81 8.99 8.39 3.03
CA ARG A 81 8.93 8.18 4.48
C ARG A 81 8.70 9.48 5.23
N HIS A 82 9.40 10.56 4.87
CA HIS A 82 9.20 11.88 5.47
C HIS A 82 7.75 12.35 5.31
N PHE A 83 7.20 12.28 4.09
CA PHE A 83 5.81 12.63 3.86
C PHE A 83 4.83 11.79 4.69
N TYR A 84 4.88 10.46 4.58
CA TYR A 84 3.91 9.59 5.24
C TYR A 84 4.07 9.59 6.77
N CYS A 85 5.27 9.78 7.32
CA CYS A 85 5.50 9.72 8.76
C CYS A 85 5.50 11.10 9.44
N ASP A 86 6.18 12.08 8.85
CA ASP A 86 6.41 13.38 9.50
C ASP A 86 5.31 14.39 9.11
N VAL A 87 4.77 14.33 7.89
CA VAL A 87 3.63 15.18 7.47
C VAL A 87 2.28 14.54 7.84
N LEU A 88 2.07 13.27 7.50
CA LEU A 88 0.80 12.57 7.77
C LEU A 88 0.74 11.87 9.14
N GLY A 89 1.81 11.91 9.92
CA GLY A 89 1.82 11.43 11.30
C GLY A 89 1.89 9.90 11.49
N LEU A 90 1.96 9.10 10.42
CA LEU A 90 2.12 7.65 10.52
C LEU A 90 3.47 7.28 11.16
N LYS A 91 3.62 6.00 11.53
CA LYS A 91 4.81 5.49 12.21
C LYS A 91 5.49 4.42 11.36
N ALA A 92 6.75 4.65 11.04
CA ALA A 92 7.67 3.66 10.50
C ALA A 92 7.80 2.48 11.49
N ARG A 93 7.62 1.25 11.00
CA ARG A 93 7.58 0.04 11.83
C ARG A 93 8.77 -0.86 11.57
N VAL A 94 8.92 -1.29 10.33
CA VAL A 94 9.90 -2.28 9.92
C VAL A 94 10.50 -1.82 8.60
N ARG A 95 11.83 -1.82 8.51
CA ARG A 95 12.55 -1.58 7.26
C ARG A 95 12.91 -2.91 6.63
N SER A 96 12.56 -3.10 5.37
CA SER A 96 12.93 -4.27 4.57
C SER A 96 13.99 -3.86 3.56
N CYS A 97 15.20 -4.37 3.71
CA CYS A 97 16.31 -4.11 2.79
C CYS A 97 17.20 -5.37 2.74
N PRO A 98 16.87 -6.35 1.88
CA PRO A 98 17.67 -7.55 1.73
C PRO A 98 19.09 -7.20 1.23
N SER A 99 20.11 -7.83 1.79
CA SER A 99 21.51 -7.57 1.39
C SER A 99 21.86 -8.16 0.02
N GLU A 100 21.12 -9.17 -0.42
CA GLU A 100 21.31 -9.87 -1.70
C GLU A 100 20.03 -9.75 -2.53
N PRO A 101 20.16 -9.55 -3.87
CA PRO A 101 19.03 -9.60 -4.78
C PRO A 101 18.22 -10.90 -4.66
N GLN A 102 16.94 -10.83 -4.97
CA GLN A 102 16.00 -11.97 -4.92
C GLN A 102 15.47 -12.27 -6.33
N PRO A 103 15.05 -13.51 -6.64
CA PRO A 103 14.47 -13.82 -7.95
C PRO A 103 13.21 -12.98 -8.24
N GLY A 104 13.17 -12.32 -9.40
CA GLY A 104 12.09 -11.40 -9.80
C GLY A 104 10.80 -12.07 -10.28
N ALA A 105 10.80 -13.39 -10.51
CA ALA A 105 9.68 -14.11 -11.10
C ALA A 105 8.36 -13.93 -10.33
N GLY A 106 8.41 -13.90 -8.99
CA GLY A 106 7.22 -13.67 -8.15
C GLY A 106 6.60 -12.28 -8.29
N PHE A 107 7.32 -11.34 -8.92
CA PHE A 107 6.85 -9.99 -9.23
C PHE A 107 6.72 -9.74 -10.73
N ARG A 108 6.81 -10.79 -11.58
CA ARG A 108 6.86 -10.69 -13.05
C ARG A 108 7.97 -9.77 -13.57
N VAL A 109 9.09 -9.76 -12.88
CA VAL A 109 10.28 -9.05 -13.30
C VAL A 109 11.33 -10.07 -13.76
N GLU A 110 11.89 -9.85 -14.94
CA GLU A 110 12.97 -10.70 -15.46
C GLU A 110 14.26 -10.49 -14.65
N GLY A 111 14.94 -11.59 -14.34
CA GLY A 111 16.19 -11.58 -13.57
C GLY A 111 15.98 -11.36 -12.08
N ASP A 112 17.02 -10.83 -11.43
CA ASP A 112 17.02 -10.57 -10.00
C ASP A 112 16.57 -9.15 -9.68
N VAL A 113 15.88 -9.01 -8.55
CA VAL A 113 15.34 -7.77 -8.04
C VAL A 113 15.95 -7.38 -6.71
N ALA A 114 16.06 -6.07 -6.47
CA ALA A 114 16.49 -5.50 -5.21
C ALA A 114 15.62 -4.29 -4.87
N TRP A 115 15.38 -4.07 -3.58
CA TRP A 115 14.56 -2.97 -3.09
C TRP A 115 15.03 -2.48 -1.72
N ASP A 116 14.62 -1.27 -1.37
CA ASP A 116 14.63 -0.74 -0.01
C ASP A 116 13.21 -0.30 0.31
N ALA A 117 12.73 -0.63 1.51
CA ALA A 117 11.33 -0.46 1.84
C ALA A 117 11.06 -0.17 3.32
N TRP A 118 9.96 0.51 3.58
CA TRP A 118 9.44 0.77 4.91
C TRP A 118 7.96 0.36 5.01
N PHE A 119 7.68 -0.51 5.98
CA PHE A 119 6.33 -0.72 6.48
C PHE A 119 5.96 0.43 7.42
N VAL A 120 4.92 1.17 7.07
CA VAL A 120 4.42 2.36 7.78
C VAL A 120 2.94 2.13 8.15
N GLY A 121 2.53 2.53 9.34
CA GLY A 121 1.12 2.37 9.74
C GLY A 121 0.72 3.31 10.87
N GLY A 122 -0.50 3.15 11.39
CA GLY A 122 -1.04 3.97 12.48
C GLY A 122 -0.34 3.72 13.84
N SER A 123 -1.10 3.64 14.92
CA SER A 123 -0.56 3.44 16.29
C SER A 123 0.21 2.14 16.45
N THR A 124 1.39 2.19 17.09
CA THR A 124 2.21 1.02 17.39
C THR A 124 1.58 0.02 18.34
N ALA A 125 0.50 0.42 19.01
CA ALA A 125 -0.28 -0.44 19.89
C ALA A 125 -1.07 -1.53 19.14
N ASN A 126 -1.39 -1.33 17.84
CA ASN A 126 -2.02 -2.36 17.01
C ASN A 126 -1.01 -2.93 16.01
N PRO A 127 -0.30 -4.02 16.36
CA PRO A 127 0.67 -4.65 15.47
C PRO A 127 0.02 -5.34 14.26
N SER A 128 -1.29 -5.62 14.32
CA SER A 128 -2.08 -6.23 13.25
C SER A 128 -2.84 -5.20 12.38
N GLY A 129 -2.61 -3.90 12.61
CA GLY A 129 -3.26 -2.85 11.83
C GLY A 129 -2.84 -2.90 10.35
N PHE A 130 -3.68 -2.33 9.49
CA PHE A 130 -3.37 -2.22 8.06
C PHE A 130 -2.12 -1.34 7.85
N ILE A 131 -1.23 -1.78 6.96
CA ILE A 131 0.09 -1.17 6.72
C ILE A 131 0.18 -0.60 5.31
N LEU A 132 0.91 0.50 5.17
CA LEU A 132 1.43 1.02 3.92
C LEU A 132 2.86 0.52 3.72
N ASP A 133 3.09 -0.26 2.66
CA ASP A 133 4.41 -0.79 2.29
C ASP A 133 5.03 0.12 1.22
N LEU A 134 5.87 1.07 1.66
CA LEU A 134 6.61 1.98 0.77
C LEU A 134 7.82 1.23 0.21
N VAL A 135 7.90 1.09 -1.12
CA VAL A 135 8.96 0.34 -1.79
C VAL A 135 9.65 1.17 -2.85
N GLU A 136 10.96 1.33 -2.71
CA GLU A 136 11.82 1.85 -3.76
C GLU A 136 12.57 0.69 -4.41
N TRP A 137 12.21 0.36 -5.65
CA TRP A 137 12.94 -0.64 -6.43
C TRP A 137 14.33 -0.11 -6.81
N LYS A 138 15.36 -0.85 -6.43
CA LYS A 138 16.77 -0.53 -6.75
C LYS A 138 17.21 -1.26 -8.02
N GLN A 139 16.64 -2.44 -8.28
CA GLN A 139 16.91 -3.25 -9.46
C GLN A 139 15.67 -4.07 -9.83
N PRO A 140 15.23 -4.03 -11.11
CA PRO A 140 15.36 -2.87 -11.98
C PRO A 140 14.68 -1.64 -11.34
N GLN A 141 15.07 -0.43 -11.75
CA GLN A 141 14.41 0.78 -11.26
C GLN A 141 12.95 0.84 -11.74
N PRO A 142 12.05 1.43 -10.95
CA PRO A 142 10.63 1.47 -11.29
C PRO A 142 10.39 2.39 -12.50
N THR A 143 9.42 2.03 -13.33
CA THR A 143 8.99 2.84 -14.50
C THR A 143 7.57 3.39 -14.32
N GLY A 144 7.17 4.30 -15.21
CA GLY A 144 5.83 4.88 -15.28
C GLY A 144 5.55 6.01 -14.29
N THR A 145 4.34 6.57 -14.33
CA THR A 145 3.87 7.67 -13.48
C THR A 145 2.90 7.16 -12.43
N ALA A 146 2.90 7.75 -11.22
CA ALA A 146 1.95 7.35 -10.17
C ALA A 146 0.55 7.92 -10.38
N ARG A 147 0.46 9.13 -10.98
CA ARG A 147 -0.81 9.82 -11.22
C ARG A 147 -1.73 8.97 -12.12
N ARG A 148 -2.97 8.79 -11.66
CA ARG A 148 -4.05 8.09 -12.34
C ARG A 148 -5.36 8.86 -12.22
N LYS A 149 -6.28 8.63 -13.15
CA LYS A 149 -7.65 9.15 -13.04
C LYS A 149 -8.51 8.22 -12.19
N ALA A 150 -9.51 8.79 -11.52
CA ALA A 150 -10.43 8.05 -10.66
C ALA A 150 -11.19 6.91 -11.36
N ASN A 151 -11.37 7.01 -12.69
CA ASN A 151 -12.09 6.03 -13.50
C ASN A 151 -11.17 5.11 -14.33
N GLU A 152 -9.86 5.13 -14.09
CA GLU A 152 -8.93 4.14 -14.65
C GLU A 152 -8.93 2.86 -13.81
N MET A 153 -8.79 1.70 -14.44
CA MET A 153 -8.74 0.40 -13.76
C MET A 153 -7.52 0.28 -12.83
N GLY A 154 -7.68 -0.44 -11.71
CA GLY A 154 -6.67 -0.65 -10.68
C GLY A 154 -6.82 0.26 -9.46
N ILE A 155 -5.87 0.21 -8.53
CA ILE A 155 -5.93 0.95 -7.25
C ILE A 155 -5.74 2.46 -7.46
N PHE A 156 -6.82 3.25 -7.38
CA PHE A 156 -6.75 4.70 -7.59
C PHE A 156 -6.22 5.46 -6.37
N ARG A 157 -6.70 5.12 -5.17
CA ARG A 157 -6.42 5.86 -3.94
C ARG A 157 -6.51 4.98 -2.70
N MET A 158 -5.94 5.45 -1.60
CA MET A 158 -6.20 4.94 -0.25
C MET A 158 -6.73 6.06 0.65
N ALA A 159 -7.61 5.70 1.58
CA ALA A 159 -8.15 6.62 2.58
C ALA A 159 -7.43 6.45 3.91
N LEU A 160 -7.09 7.55 4.55
CA LEU A 160 -6.62 7.62 5.93
C LEU A 160 -7.65 8.39 6.76
N LEU A 161 -7.87 7.95 7.99
CA LEU A 161 -8.73 8.68 8.92
C LEU A 161 -7.95 9.80 9.60
N THR A 162 -8.58 10.96 9.71
CA THR A 162 -8.12 12.10 10.52
C THR A 162 -9.18 12.50 11.54
N ASP A 163 -8.77 13.19 12.61
CA ASP A 163 -9.63 13.79 13.62
C ASP A 163 -9.92 15.28 13.36
N ASP A 164 -9.15 15.92 12.48
CA ASP A 164 -9.28 17.34 12.14
C ASP A 164 -8.74 17.59 10.72
N ILE A 165 -9.63 17.52 9.74
CA ILE A 165 -9.26 17.62 8.32
C ILE A 165 -8.84 19.03 7.92
N ASP A 166 -9.28 20.06 8.65
CA ASP A 166 -8.92 21.45 8.38
C ASP A 166 -7.48 21.75 8.84
N ARG A 167 -7.10 21.25 10.02
CA ARG A 167 -5.72 21.30 10.51
C ARG A 167 -4.78 20.55 9.57
N ASP A 168 -5.16 19.34 9.16
CA ASP A 168 -4.33 18.53 8.28
C ASP A 168 -4.23 19.14 6.87
N TYR A 169 -5.32 19.72 6.34
CA TYR A 169 -5.27 20.48 5.09
C TYR A 169 -4.29 21.65 5.16
N ALA A 170 -4.30 22.43 6.24
CA ALA A 170 -3.37 23.54 6.42
C ALA A 170 -1.90 23.05 6.48
N ALA A 171 -1.65 21.94 7.18
CA ALA A 171 -0.32 21.33 7.25
C ALA A 171 0.17 20.82 5.88
N LEU A 172 -0.72 20.24 5.07
CA LEU A 172 -0.42 19.81 3.71
C LEU A 172 -0.04 21.00 2.81
N LEU A 173 -0.77 22.11 2.91
CA LEU A 173 -0.43 23.33 2.16
C LEU A 173 0.92 23.92 2.57
N ASP A 174 1.23 23.98 3.87
CA ASP A 174 2.52 24.47 4.39
C ASP A 174 3.69 23.60 3.91
N ALA A 175 3.47 22.28 3.83
CA ALA A 175 4.41 21.32 3.28
C ALA A 175 4.52 21.36 1.73
N GLY A 176 3.77 22.23 1.04
CA GLY A 176 3.81 22.38 -0.42
C GLY A 176 3.13 21.24 -1.19
N VAL A 177 2.23 20.51 -0.54
CA VAL A 177 1.53 19.36 -1.12
C VAL A 177 0.45 19.82 -2.10
N THR A 178 0.34 19.11 -3.23
CA THR A 178 -0.73 19.37 -4.21
C THR A 178 -2.05 18.76 -3.72
N CYS A 179 -2.95 19.60 -3.22
CA CYS A 179 -4.33 19.23 -2.93
C CYS A 179 -5.22 19.50 -4.14
N TYR A 180 -6.16 18.61 -4.44
CA TYR A 180 -7.07 18.77 -5.60
C TYR A 180 -8.14 19.84 -5.34
N SER A 181 -8.54 19.98 -4.09
CA SER A 181 -9.46 20.99 -3.57
C SER A 181 -9.21 21.19 -2.07
N PRO A 182 -9.82 22.20 -1.44
CA PRO A 182 -10.07 22.17 0.00
C PRO A 182 -10.90 20.94 0.42
N PRO A 183 -11.03 20.64 1.73
CA PRO A 183 -11.94 19.60 2.21
C PRO A 183 -13.36 19.80 1.67
N VAL A 184 -13.97 18.72 1.22
CA VAL A 184 -15.32 18.70 0.63
C VAL A 184 -16.24 17.78 1.41
N GLU A 185 -17.51 18.15 1.53
CA GLU A 185 -18.56 17.26 2.01
C GLU A 185 -18.94 16.27 0.90
N LEU A 186 -19.05 14.99 1.25
CA LEU A 186 -19.42 13.92 0.34
C LEU A 186 -20.82 13.41 0.69
N GLU A 187 -21.75 13.56 -0.26
CA GLU A 187 -23.04 12.84 -0.22
C GLU A 187 -22.79 11.42 -0.72
N MET A 188 -22.78 10.46 0.19
CA MET A 188 -22.44 9.06 -0.09
C MET A 188 -23.66 8.17 -0.41
N GLY A 189 -24.87 8.75 -0.38
CA GLY A 189 -26.13 8.07 -0.61
C GLY A 189 -26.87 7.71 0.69
N PRO A 190 -28.10 7.19 0.55
CA PRO A 190 -28.98 6.93 1.68
C PRO A 190 -28.40 5.87 2.64
N GLY A 191 -28.39 6.18 3.93
CA GLY A 191 -27.92 5.29 5.00
C GLY A 191 -26.42 5.38 5.31
N LEU A 192 -25.68 6.27 4.64
CA LEU A 192 -24.31 6.64 4.97
C LEU A 192 -24.25 8.04 5.59
N PRO A 193 -23.20 8.37 6.37
CA PRO A 193 -23.04 9.69 6.95
C PRO A 193 -23.10 10.78 5.87
N SER A 194 -23.98 11.76 6.06
CA SER A 194 -24.16 12.89 5.13
C SER A 194 -23.19 14.04 5.39
N ASP A 195 -22.47 13.98 6.51
CA ASP A 195 -21.50 14.95 7.00
C ASP A 195 -20.05 14.48 6.82
N LEU A 196 -19.83 13.47 5.97
CA LEU A 196 -18.50 12.95 5.67
C LEU A 196 -17.68 14.02 4.95
N ARG A 197 -16.58 14.47 5.56
CA ARG A 197 -15.63 15.38 4.92
C ARG A 197 -14.42 14.63 4.41
N ALA A 198 -14.03 14.91 3.17
CA ALA A 198 -12.91 14.28 2.51
C ALA A 198 -11.97 15.30 1.85
N LEU A 199 -10.69 14.95 1.75
CA LEU A 199 -9.65 15.74 1.11
C LEU A 199 -8.78 14.83 0.25
N PHE A 200 -8.64 15.18 -1.03
CA PHE A 200 -7.79 14.45 -1.98
C PHE A 200 -6.54 15.24 -2.30
N PHE A 201 -5.40 14.58 -2.27
CA PHE A 201 -4.08 15.19 -2.47
C PHE A 201 -3.09 14.18 -3.02
N GLU A 202 -1.93 14.66 -3.45
CA GLU A 202 -0.86 13.83 -3.98
C GLU A 202 0.22 13.56 -2.94
N ASP A 203 0.74 12.33 -2.94
CA ASP A 203 2.02 12.03 -2.32
C ASP A 203 3.20 12.59 -3.15
N PRO A 204 4.46 12.50 -2.68
CA PRO A 204 5.61 13.08 -3.36
C PRO A 204 5.87 12.55 -4.79
N ASP A 205 5.28 11.42 -5.17
CA ASP A 205 5.40 10.82 -6.50
C ASP A 205 4.15 11.04 -7.36
N GLY A 206 3.11 11.69 -6.82
CA GLY A 206 1.85 11.97 -7.49
C GLY A 206 0.75 10.92 -7.26
N THR A 207 0.94 9.99 -6.33
CA THR A 207 -0.09 9.00 -5.95
C THR A 207 -1.23 9.71 -5.23
N CYS A 208 -2.49 9.41 -5.59
CA CYS A 208 -3.64 10.02 -4.92
C CYS A 208 -3.88 9.39 -3.53
N VAL A 209 -3.87 10.24 -2.50
CA VAL A 209 -4.22 9.89 -1.12
C VAL A 209 -5.46 10.68 -0.71
N GLU A 210 -6.30 10.08 0.14
CA GLU A 210 -7.49 10.70 0.71
C GLU A 210 -7.38 10.78 2.23
N LEU A 211 -7.73 11.93 2.82
CA LEU A 211 -8.11 12.01 4.23
C LEU A 211 -9.64 11.98 4.32
N ILE A 212 -10.16 11.25 5.30
CA ILE A 212 -11.56 11.24 5.70
C ILE A 212 -11.63 11.67 7.15
N GLU A 213 -12.41 12.71 7.44
CA GLU A 213 -12.66 13.14 8.83
C GLU A 213 -13.50 12.08 9.55
N SER A 214 -12.99 11.59 10.67
CA SER A 214 -13.72 10.67 11.53
C SER A 214 -14.88 11.41 12.17
N PRO A 215 -16.06 10.78 12.32
CA PRO A 215 -17.11 11.36 13.13
C PRO A 215 -16.56 11.66 14.54
N PRO A 216 -16.97 12.77 15.18
CA PRO A 216 -16.61 13.03 16.56
C PRO A 216 -16.95 11.82 17.43
N VAL A 217 -16.01 11.39 18.28
CA VAL A 217 -16.30 10.35 19.27
C VAL A 217 -17.19 10.97 20.35
N GLU A 218 -18.44 10.50 20.45
CA GLU A 218 -19.36 10.84 21.56
C GLU A 218 -18.85 10.33 22.92
#